data_AF-A0A2E4E3C4-F1
#
_entry.id   AF-A0A2E4E3C4-F1
#
_cell.length_a   1.000
_cell.length_b   1.000
_cell.length_c   1.000
_cell.angle_alpha   90.00
_cell.angle_beta   90.00
_cell.angle_gamma   90.00
#
_symmetry.space_group_name_H-M   'P 1'
#
loop_
_entity.id
_entity.type
_entity.pdbx_description
1 polymer ?
#
loop_
_entity_poly.entity_id
_entity_poly.type
_entity_poly.pdbx_seq_one_letter_code
_entity_poly.pdbx_strand_id
1 'polypeptide(L)'
;MNVLGIDPGKSGGLAVVQSKTNQIPKIIKAIKMPTLIVNTKKIIDISKLKSQLDNIPISVAIIEKAHAMPRQGVTSSFQFGRSYGAVEGLCQIVTSRIDYVSPSVWKKAFGLSSSKQASLDLAKLKFGNDKIWDIKSNDGIAEAALISLFWIERFGR
;
A
#
# COMPACT_ATOMS: atom_id res chain seq x y z
N MET A 1 9.41 -1.59 -15.02
CA MET A 1 9.06 -0.50 -14.08
C MET A 1 8.82 -1.07 -12.69
N ASN A 2 9.09 -0.31 -11.63
CA ASN A 2 8.72 -0.69 -10.27
C ASN A 2 7.62 0.25 -9.78
N VAL A 3 6.49 -0.32 -9.38
CA VAL A 3 5.31 0.39 -8.89
C VAL A 3 5.21 0.17 -7.39
N LEU A 4 5.16 1.25 -6.62
CA LEU A 4 5.00 1.21 -5.17
C LEU A 4 3.52 1.42 -4.82
N GLY A 5 2.83 0.40 -4.33
CA GLY A 5 1.48 0.54 -3.80
C GLY A 5 1.49 0.70 -2.29
N ILE A 6 0.54 1.49 -1.77
CA ILE A 6 0.50 1.85 -0.36
C ILE A 6 -0.94 1.89 0.15
N ASP A 7 -1.17 1.13 1.22
CA ASP A 7 -2.28 1.35 2.16
C ASP A 7 -1.77 2.25 3.30
N PRO A 8 -2.22 3.53 3.37
CA PRO A 8 -1.70 4.52 4.31
C PRO A 8 -2.23 4.33 5.75
N GLY A 9 -3.06 3.32 6.01
CA GLY A 9 -3.55 3.00 7.34
C GLY A 9 -2.42 2.62 8.31
N LYS A 10 -2.66 2.81 9.62
CA LYS A 10 -1.68 2.42 10.67
C LYS A 10 -1.40 0.92 10.75
N SER A 11 -2.32 0.11 10.23
CA SER A 11 -2.17 -1.35 10.06
C SER A 11 -2.01 -1.73 8.59
N GLY A 12 -1.80 -0.73 7.72
CA GLY A 12 -1.63 -0.92 6.29
C GLY A 12 -0.26 -1.50 5.95
N GLY A 13 0.12 -1.34 4.70
CA GLY A 13 1.37 -1.87 4.18
C GLY A 13 1.82 -1.17 2.92
N LEU A 14 3.04 -1.49 2.52
CA LEU A 14 3.62 -1.08 1.26
C LEU A 14 4.04 -2.33 0.50
N ALA A 15 3.86 -2.30 -0.81
CA ALA A 15 4.34 -3.35 -1.70
C ALA A 15 4.98 -2.71 -2.93
N VAL A 16 6.15 -3.20 -3.31
CA VAL A 16 6.78 -2.83 -4.58
C VAL A 16 6.59 -3.98 -5.55
N VAL A 17 5.88 -3.71 -6.64
CA VAL A 17 5.61 -4.66 -7.71
C VAL A 17 6.43 -4.27 -8.93
N GLN A 18 7.27 -5.21 -9.38
CA GLN A 18 8.01 -5.08 -10.62
C GLN A 18 7.16 -5.58 -11.78
N SER A 19 6.97 -4.73 -12.78
CA SER A 19 6.36 -5.08 -14.07
C SER A 19 7.43 -5.03 -15.17
N LYS A 20 7.48 -6.09 -15.99
CA LYS A 20 8.32 -6.20 -17.19
C LYS A 20 7.45 -6.63 -18.36
N THR A 21 7.79 -6.17 -19.56
CA THR A 21 7.09 -6.54 -20.79
C THR A 21 7.02 -8.06 -20.93
N ASN A 22 5.83 -8.58 -21.22
CA ASN A 22 5.54 -10.00 -21.39
C ASN A 22 5.85 -10.90 -20.18
N GLN A 23 5.91 -10.33 -18.96
CA GLN A 23 6.08 -11.11 -17.73
C GLN A 23 4.96 -10.79 -16.74
N ILE A 24 4.58 -11.80 -15.95
CA ILE A 24 3.65 -11.62 -14.84
C ILE A 24 4.30 -10.68 -13.81
N PRO A 25 3.59 -9.65 -13.31
CA PRO A 25 4.12 -8.76 -12.28
C PRO A 25 4.53 -9.53 -11.02
N LYS A 26 5.70 -9.20 -10.48
CA LYS A 26 6.26 -9.87 -9.29
C LYS A 26 6.46 -8.88 -8.15
N ILE A 27 6.14 -9.29 -6.93
CA ILE A 27 6.47 -8.50 -5.74
C ILE A 27 7.97 -8.62 -5.49
N ILE A 28 8.66 -7.48 -5.44
CA ILE A 28 10.08 -7.42 -5.07
C ILE A 28 10.28 -7.01 -3.62
N LYS A 29 9.28 -6.35 -3.02
CA LYS A 29 9.32 -5.95 -1.62
C LYS A 29 7.90 -5.90 -1.05
N ALA A 30 7.74 -6.45 0.15
CA ALA A 30 6.51 -6.38 0.94
C ALA A 30 6.89 -5.88 2.33
N ILE A 31 6.25 -4.79 2.78
CA ILE A 31 6.59 -4.11 4.03
C ILE A 31 5.32 -3.84 4.80
N LYS A 32 5.20 -4.43 5.99
CA LYS A 32 4.16 -4.03 6.94
C LYS A 32 4.47 -2.64 7.47
N MET A 33 3.46 -1.78 7.60
CA MET A 33 3.64 -0.39 8.05
C MET A 33 4.43 -0.34 9.38
N PRO A 34 5.70 0.11 9.39
CA PRO A 34 6.48 0.21 10.60
C PRO A 34 6.02 1.44 11.38
N THR A 35 6.01 1.31 12.70
CA THR A 35 5.50 2.36 13.57
C THR A 35 6.33 2.51 14.83
N LEU A 36 6.44 3.73 15.32
CA LEU A 36 7.07 4.11 16.58
C LEU A 36 6.01 4.58 17.56
N ILE A 37 6.31 4.51 18.85
CA ILE A 37 5.50 5.13 19.90
C ILE A 37 6.21 6.42 20.32
N VAL A 38 5.57 7.57 20.09
CA VAL A 38 6.05 8.88 20.51
C VAL A 38 4.94 9.54 21.34
N ASN A 39 5.24 9.93 22.57
CA ASN A 39 4.29 10.54 23.50
C ASN A 39 2.98 9.74 23.61
N THR A 40 3.07 8.41 23.79
CA THR A 40 1.94 7.44 23.84
C THR A 40 1.16 7.26 22.52
N LYS A 41 1.53 7.96 21.44
CA LYS A 41 0.87 7.86 20.14
C LYS A 41 1.70 7.06 19.15
N LYS A 42 1.03 6.12 18.47
CA LYS A 42 1.62 5.34 17.38
C LYS A 42 1.72 6.19 16.11
N ILE A 43 2.94 6.44 15.65
CA ILE A 43 3.26 7.19 14.42
C ILE A 43 3.97 6.27 13.42
N ILE A 44 3.94 6.61 12.13
CA ILE A 44 4.65 5.83 11.09
C ILE A 44 6.15 6.14 11.17
N ASP A 45 6.97 5.09 11.09
CA ASP A 45 8.42 5.19 11.00
C ASP A 45 8.87 5.43 9.55
N ILE A 46 8.83 6.69 9.12
CA ILE A 46 9.20 7.07 7.75
C ILE A 46 10.68 6.82 7.47
N SER A 47 11.55 6.97 8.47
CA SER A 47 12.98 6.70 8.31
C SER A 47 13.23 5.24 7.98
N LYS A 48 12.55 4.32 8.68
CA LYS A 48 12.64 2.88 8.40
C LYS A 48 12.01 2.52 7.05
N LEU A 49 10.89 3.13 6.68
CA LEU A 49 10.33 2.92 5.35
C LEU A 49 11.28 3.38 4.24
N LYS A 50 11.88 4.56 4.39
CA LYS A 50 12.84 5.09 3.42
C LYS A 50 14.02 4.15 3.26
N SER A 51 14.62 3.68 4.35
CA SER A 51 15.77 2.76 4.29
C SER A 51 15.42 1.41 3.66
N GLN A 52 14.20 0.91 3.86
CA GLN A 52 13.74 -0.32 3.20
C GLN A 52 13.46 -0.16 1.70
N LEU A 53 13.23 1.07 1.24
CA LEU A 53 13.05 1.43 -0.17
C LEU A 53 14.36 1.93 -0.82
N ASP A 54 15.43 2.10 -0.05
CA ASP A 54 16.73 2.49 -0.60
C ASP A 54 17.19 1.45 -1.63
N ASN A 55 17.82 1.96 -2.71
CA ASN A 55 18.29 1.18 -3.85
C ASN A 55 17.19 0.51 -4.69
N ILE A 56 15.91 0.78 -4.44
CA ILE A 56 14.81 0.34 -5.30
C ILE A 56 14.32 1.55 -6.10
N PRO A 57 14.63 1.66 -7.41
CA PRO A 57 14.16 2.80 -8.20
C PRO A 57 12.65 2.69 -8.40
N ILE A 58 11.88 3.62 -7.81
CA ILE A 58 10.42 3.64 -7.89
C ILE A 58 9.98 4.52 -9.06
N SER A 59 9.27 3.94 -10.02
CA SER A 59 8.79 4.65 -11.20
C SER A 59 7.52 5.46 -10.91
N VAL A 60 6.66 4.95 -10.03
CA VAL A 60 5.42 5.59 -9.60
C VAL A 60 4.99 5.04 -8.24
N ALA A 61 4.40 5.89 -7.41
CA ALA A 61 3.77 5.52 -6.14
C ALA A 61 2.25 5.65 -6.25
N ILE A 62 1.52 4.62 -5.81
CA ILE A 62 0.06 4.54 -5.84
C ILE A 62 -0.45 4.50 -4.41
N ILE A 63 -1.13 5.57 -4.01
CA ILE A 63 -1.66 5.71 -2.66
C ILE A 63 -3.16 5.46 -2.69
N GLU A 64 -3.65 4.60 -1.77
CA GLU A 64 -5.10 4.47 -1.59
C GLU A 64 -5.70 5.81 -1.15
N LYS A 65 -6.71 6.28 -1.88
CA LYS A 65 -7.44 7.49 -1.55
C LYS A 65 -8.39 7.21 -0.40
N ALA A 66 -8.05 7.72 0.78
CA ALA A 66 -8.88 7.61 1.96
C ALA A 66 -9.46 8.97 2.36
N HIS A 67 -10.63 8.94 2.99
CA HIS A 67 -11.33 10.12 3.48
C HIS A 67 -11.63 9.97 4.96
N ALA A 68 -11.60 11.07 5.71
CA ALA A 68 -12.09 11.09 7.08
C ALA A 68 -13.58 10.72 7.07
N MET A 69 -13.97 9.70 7.85
CA MET A 69 -15.35 9.27 7.88
C MET A 69 -16.17 10.19 8.81
N PRO A 70 -17.42 10.53 8.44
CA PRO A 70 -18.34 11.22 9.33
C PRO A 70 -18.45 10.48 10.66
N ARG A 71 -18.44 11.20 11.79
CA ARG A 71 -18.51 10.66 13.17
C ARG A 71 -17.25 9.93 13.67
N GLN A 72 -16.12 9.97 12.96
CA GLN A 72 -14.85 9.59 13.58
C GLN A 72 -14.48 10.57 14.71
N GLY A 73 -13.91 10.03 15.79
CA GLY A 73 -13.37 10.88 16.87
C GLY A 73 -12.23 11.76 16.34
N VAL A 74 -12.25 13.04 16.69
CA VAL A 74 -11.31 14.07 16.20
C VAL A 74 -9.84 13.66 16.34
N THR A 75 -9.48 13.03 17.46
CA THR A 75 -8.13 12.51 17.71
C THR A 75 -7.73 11.43 16.70
N SER A 76 -8.63 10.50 16.38
CA SER A 76 -8.37 9.42 15.43
C SER A 76 -8.26 9.95 14.00
N SER A 77 -9.10 10.93 13.62
CA SER A 77 -9.03 11.58 12.31
C SER A 77 -7.73 12.38 12.14
N PHE A 78 -7.30 13.14 13.14
CA PHE A 78 -6.01 13.84 13.10
C PHE A 78 -4.84 12.86 12.99
N GLN A 79 -4.89 11.78 13.77
CA GLN A 79 -3.87 10.72 13.73
C GLN A 79 -3.83 10.01 12.37
N PHE A 80 -4.97 9.80 11.75
CA PHE A 80 -5.07 9.27 10.40
C PHE A 80 -4.47 10.23 9.37
N GLY A 81 -4.84 11.53 9.41
CA GLY A 81 -4.28 12.56 8.53
C GLY A 81 -2.76 12.69 8.67
N ARG A 82 -2.24 12.60 9.90
CA ARG A 82 -0.79 12.58 10.15
C ARG A 82 -0.09 11.40 9.49
N SER A 83 -0.68 10.19 9.60
CA SER A 83 -0.16 9.00 8.92
C SER A 83 -0.21 9.14 7.40
N TYR A 84 -1.33 9.62 6.86
CA TYR A 84 -1.53 9.84 5.42
C TYR A 84 -0.50 10.83 4.86
N GLY A 85 -0.37 12.02 5.46
CA GLY A 85 0.58 13.03 5.01
C GLY A 85 2.04 12.61 5.14
N ALA A 86 2.38 11.79 6.16
CA ALA A 86 3.72 11.24 6.29
C ALA A 86 4.07 10.28 5.14
N VAL A 87 3.12 9.45 4.71
CA VAL A 87 3.25 8.56 3.55
C VAL A 87 3.36 9.35 2.26
N GLU A 88 2.55 10.39 2.07
CA GLU A 88 2.64 11.28 0.90
C GLU A 88 4.02 11.95 0.81
N GLY A 89 4.52 12.47 1.95
CA GLY A 89 5.87 13.05 2.02
C GLY A 89 6.96 12.06 1.65
N LEU A 90 6.86 10.80 2.11
CA LEU A 90 7.79 9.74 1.69
C LEU A 90 7.71 9.51 0.17
N CYS A 91 6.51 9.45 -0.39
CA CYS A 91 6.31 9.24 -1.83
C CYS A 91 6.97 10.31 -2.68
N GLN A 92 6.85 11.58 -2.25
CA GLN A 92 7.48 12.72 -2.93
C GLN A 92 9.01 12.66 -2.91
N ILE A 93 9.60 11.95 -1.95
CA ILE A 93 11.05 11.75 -1.86
C ILE A 93 11.51 10.58 -2.75
N VAL A 94 10.72 9.50 -2.85
CA VAL A 94 11.15 8.27 -3.54
C VAL A 94 10.83 8.23 -5.03
N THR A 95 9.91 9.08 -5.51
CA THR A 95 9.52 9.12 -6.93
C THR A 95 8.95 10.47 -7.33
N SER A 96 9.00 10.78 -8.63
CA SER A 96 8.43 12.01 -9.20
C SER A 96 6.95 11.89 -9.54
N ARG A 97 6.39 10.67 -9.57
CA ARG A 97 4.99 10.43 -9.95
C ARG A 97 4.22 9.74 -8.83
N ILE A 98 3.13 10.38 -8.41
CA ILE A 98 2.22 9.87 -7.38
C ILE A 98 0.81 9.89 -7.95
N ASP A 99 0.18 8.71 -8.02
CA ASP A 99 -1.21 8.57 -8.44
C ASP A 99 -2.04 8.10 -7.24
N TYR A 100 -3.32 8.47 -7.22
CA TYR A 100 -4.26 8.11 -6.15
C TYR A 100 -5.39 7.26 -6.69
N VAL A 101 -5.74 6.20 -5.96
CA VAL A 101 -6.82 5.28 -6.37
C VAL A 101 -7.79 5.05 -5.23
N SER A 102 -9.09 5.23 -5.46
CA SER A 102 -10.09 5.00 -4.42
C SER A 102 -10.35 3.50 -4.19
N PRO A 103 -10.63 3.08 -2.94
CA PRO A 103 -10.97 1.69 -2.62
C PRO A 103 -12.11 1.16 -3.48
N SER A 104 -13.14 1.98 -3.70
CA SER A 104 -14.32 1.64 -4.50
C SER A 104 -14.00 1.27 -5.95
N VAL A 105 -12.94 1.84 -6.54
CA VAL A 105 -12.58 1.62 -7.95
C VAL A 105 -11.78 0.34 -8.10
N TRP A 106 -10.70 0.18 -7.34
CA TRP A 106 -9.81 -0.97 -7.48
C TRP A 106 -10.44 -2.26 -6.90
N LYS A 107 -11.15 -2.17 -5.75
CA LYS A 107 -11.85 -3.33 -5.17
C LYS A 107 -12.95 -3.83 -6.11
N LYS A 108 -13.73 -2.93 -6.70
CA LYS A 108 -14.76 -3.30 -7.69
C LYS A 108 -14.15 -3.98 -8.92
N ALA A 109 -13.02 -3.49 -9.43
CA ALA A 109 -12.35 -4.08 -10.58
C ALA A 109 -11.89 -5.54 -10.32
N PHE A 110 -11.56 -5.87 -9.08
CA PHE A 110 -11.19 -7.22 -8.67
C PHE A 110 -12.32 -8.05 -8.04
N GLY A 111 -13.56 -7.54 -8.02
CA GLY A 111 -14.69 -8.23 -7.39
C GLY A 111 -14.54 -8.39 -5.87
N LEU A 112 -13.74 -7.54 -5.23
CA LEU A 112 -13.52 -7.56 -3.78
C LEU A 112 -14.62 -6.78 -3.04
N SER A 113 -14.99 -7.30 -1.88
CA SER A 113 -15.82 -6.61 -0.89
C SER A 113 -14.95 -5.94 0.19
N SER A 114 -15.53 -5.62 1.35
CA SER A 114 -14.79 -5.14 2.52
C SER A 114 -14.04 -6.23 3.29
N SER A 115 -14.00 -7.46 2.78
CA SER A 115 -13.36 -8.60 3.45
C SER A 115 -11.83 -8.53 3.34
N LYS A 116 -11.16 -8.45 4.49
CA LYS A 116 -9.69 -8.50 4.59
C LYS A 116 -9.10 -9.82 4.10
N GLN A 117 -9.80 -10.93 4.34
CA GLN A 117 -9.36 -12.26 3.90
C GLN A 117 -9.40 -12.37 2.38
N ALA A 118 -10.41 -11.77 1.73
CA ALA A 118 -10.53 -11.80 0.28
C ALA A 118 -9.34 -11.10 -0.40
N SER A 119 -8.81 -10.02 0.19
CA SER A 119 -7.60 -9.35 -0.30
C SER A 119 -6.37 -10.28 -0.23
N LEU A 120 -6.20 -11.04 0.86
CA LEU A 120 -5.09 -12.00 1.01
C LEU A 120 -5.19 -13.14 0.00
N ASP A 121 -6.38 -13.73 -0.15
CA ASP A 121 -6.61 -14.85 -1.07
C ASP A 121 -6.39 -14.43 -2.53
N LEU A 122 -6.85 -13.22 -2.90
CA LEU A 122 -6.61 -12.69 -4.24
C LEU A 122 -5.13 -12.39 -4.48
N ALA A 123 -4.42 -11.82 -3.50
CA ALA A 123 -2.98 -11.58 -3.61
C ALA A 123 -2.22 -12.90 -3.81
N LYS A 124 -2.60 -13.96 -3.09
CA LYS A 124 -2.07 -15.32 -3.27
C LYS A 124 -2.33 -15.87 -4.68
N LEU A 125 -3.51 -15.63 -5.24
CA LEU A 125 -3.85 -16.04 -6.61
C LEU A 125 -3.06 -15.26 -7.67
N LYS A 126 -2.84 -13.95 -7.47
CA LYS A 126 -2.19 -13.08 -8.45
C LYS A 126 -0.66 -13.13 -8.41
N PHE A 127 -0.08 -13.25 -7.22
CA PHE A 127 1.37 -13.18 -7.01
C PHE A 127 2.02 -14.52 -6.63
N GLY A 128 1.21 -15.56 -6.43
CA GLY A 128 1.66 -16.90 -6.09
C GLY A 128 1.58 -17.22 -4.59
N ASN A 129 1.87 -18.48 -4.28
CA ASN A 129 1.70 -19.06 -2.95
C ASN A 129 2.87 -18.74 -2.01
N ASP A 130 2.95 -17.49 -1.57
CA ASP A 130 3.89 -17.04 -0.53
C ASP A 130 3.23 -17.11 0.86
N LYS A 131 4.01 -17.52 1.89
CA LYS A 131 3.57 -17.59 3.29
C LYS A 131 3.15 -16.23 3.85
N ILE A 132 3.58 -15.12 3.25
CA ILE A 132 3.15 -13.78 3.67
C ILE A 132 1.64 -13.59 3.60
N TRP A 133 0.94 -14.33 2.74
CA TRP A 133 -0.52 -14.27 2.57
C TRP A 133 -1.30 -15.05 3.62
N ASP A 134 -0.66 -16.02 4.27
CA ASP A 134 -1.32 -16.85 5.29
C ASP A 134 -1.41 -16.10 6.65
N ILE A 135 -0.70 -14.98 6.78
CA ILE A 135 -0.70 -14.13 7.97
C ILE A 135 -1.83 -13.09 7.86
N LYS A 136 -2.91 -13.28 8.64
CA LYS A 136 -4.08 -12.39 8.66
C LYS A 136 -3.77 -10.90 8.86
N SER A 137 -2.70 -10.59 9.58
CA SER A 137 -2.28 -9.21 9.87
C SER A 137 -1.45 -8.54 8.76
N ASN A 138 -1.30 -9.21 7.61
CA ASN A 138 -0.66 -8.70 6.41
C ASN A 138 -1.68 -8.27 5.35
N ASP A 139 -2.95 -8.10 5.73
CA ASP A 139 -4.02 -7.60 4.85
C ASP A 139 -3.62 -6.28 4.19
N GLY A 140 -3.01 -5.35 4.93
CA GLY A 140 -2.51 -4.09 4.37
C GLY A 140 -1.42 -4.25 3.31
N ILE A 141 -0.57 -5.28 3.41
CA ILE A 141 0.43 -5.59 2.37
C ILE A 141 -0.28 -6.12 1.12
N ALA A 142 -1.27 -6.99 1.30
CA ALA A 142 -2.06 -7.53 0.20
C ALA A 142 -2.82 -6.43 -0.54
N GLU A 143 -3.49 -5.52 0.18
CA GLU A 143 -4.16 -4.37 -0.45
C GLU A 143 -3.17 -3.47 -1.21
N ALA A 144 -2.01 -3.16 -0.62
CA ALA A 144 -0.96 -2.41 -1.29
C ALA A 144 -0.44 -3.09 -2.59
N ALA A 145 -0.24 -4.41 -2.56
CA ALA A 145 0.19 -5.18 -3.73
C ALA A 145 -0.88 -5.18 -4.83
N LEU A 146 -2.15 -5.39 -4.45
CA LEU A 146 -3.27 -5.40 -5.37
C LEU A 146 -3.50 -4.02 -6.01
N ILE A 147 -3.38 -2.93 -5.26
CA ILE A 147 -3.47 -1.57 -5.79
C ILE A 147 -2.39 -1.33 -6.87
N SER A 148 -1.16 -1.79 -6.62
CA SER A 148 -0.07 -1.73 -7.61
C SER A 148 -0.43 -2.50 -8.88
N LEU A 149 -0.94 -3.71 -8.72
CA LEU A 149 -1.35 -4.56 -9.84
C LEU A 149 -2.47 -3.93 -10.65
N PHE A 150 -3.50 -3.39 -9.98
CA PHE A 150 -4.60 -2.69 -10.64
C PHE A 150 -4.09 -1.54 -11.50
N TRP A 151 -3.16 -0.74 -10.96
CA TRP A 151 -2.56 0.36 -11.72
C TRP A 151 -1.75 -0.15 -12.92
N ILE A 152 -0.94 -1.20 -12.75
CA ILE A 152 -0.17 -1.82 -13.84
C ILE A 152 -1.10 -2.33 -14.95
N GLU A 153 -2.18 -3.05 -14.61
CA GLU A 153 -3.13 -3.60 -15.58
C GLU A 153 -3.84 -2.49 -16.39
N ARG A 154 -4.03 -1.30 -15.79
CA ARG A 154 -4.77 -0.19 -16.39
C ARG A 154 -3.89 0.83 -17.12
N PHE A 155 -2.68 1.09 -16.65
CA PHE A 155 -1.82 2.19 -17.11
C PHE A 155 -0.39 1.75 -17.46
N GLY A 156 0.00 0.51 -17.15
CA GLY A 156 1.34 -0.01 -17.37
C GLY A 156 1.60 -0.58 -18.76
N ARG A 157 0.75 -0.25 -19.75
CA ARG A 157 0.93 -0.62 -21.17
C ARG A 157 1.81 0.40 -21.87
#